data_AF-X1NYV4-F1
#
_entry.id   AF-X1NYV4-F1
#
_cell.length_a   1.000
_cell.length_b   1.000
_cell.length_c   1.000
_cell.angle_alpha   90.00
_cell.angle_beta   90.00
_cell.angle_gamma   90.00
#
_symmetry.space_group_name_H-M   'P 1'
#
loop_
_entity.id
_entity.type
_entity.pdbx_description
1 polymer ?
#
loop_
_entity_poly.entity_id
_entity_poly.type
_entity_poly.pdbx_seq_one_letter_code
_entity_poly.pdbx_strand_id
1 'polypeptide(L)'
;YYNGISHWGYPRNTFTGQESHKKEETKLFPYFLLDEDAKVAIIGSGGGKQVGEALRSRIKDIYAVEIIPEVIDVLQNELNYYVDNVYNQPEVKVFKMDGRKFINESKEKFDLIHIPHTESTISTLKSAMEVSSFIFTQDSFKEMREHLNEGGIIVIEKDLKDVRVDYRGITFKQHYSQLKSLGFDTYGFLYRTYFQDLSKAKVENNYIDRNNISILAGSIIIAYKGEIKKG
;
A
#
# COMPACT_ATOMS: atom_id res chain seq x y z
N TYR A 1 12.03 -16.50 -6.19
CA TYR A 1 10.60 -16.84 -6.00
C TYR A 1 9.82 -15.65 -5.46
N TYR A 2 9.30 -14.79 -6.35
CA TYR A 2 8.36 -13.74 -5.97
C TYR A 2 7.02 -14.42 -5.66
N ASN A 3 6.60 -14.43 -4.40
CA ASN A 3 5.41 -15.16 -3.93
C ASN A 3 4.09 -14.38 -4.11
N GLY A 4 4.14 -13.14 -4.63
CA GLY A 4 2.96 -12.32 -4.91
C GLY A 4 2.32 -12.51 -6.29
N ILE A 5 2.91 -13.33 -7.18
CA ILE A 5 2.43 -13.50 -8.57
C ILE A 5 0.98 -13.99 -8.63
N SER A 6 0.54 -14.81 -7.66
CA SER A 6 -0.83 -15.32 -7.60
C SER A 6 -1.90 -14.25 -7.37
N HIS A 7 -1.53 -13.04 -6.96
CA HIS A 7 -2.46 -11.95 -6.68
C HIS A 7 -2.45 -10.84 -7.73
N TRP A 8 -1.68 -11.00 -8.81
CA TRP A 8 -1.54 -10.00 -9.88
C TRP A 8 -2.63 -10.06 -10.95
N GLY A 9 -3.35 -11.18 -11.05
CA GLY A 9 -4.41 -11.33 -12.06
C GLY A 9 -5.68 -10.59 -11.66
N TYR A 10 -6.03 -9.54 -12.41
CA TYR A 10 -7.30 -8.84 -12.27
C TYR A 10 -8.20 -9.10 -13.47
N PRO A 11 -9.54 -9.03 -13.33
CA PRO A 11 -10.44 -9.05 -14.49
C PRO A 11 -10.06 -7.94 -15.49
N ARG A 12 -10.28 -8.17 -16.80
CA ARG A 12 -10.00 -7.16 -17.84
C ARG A 12 -10.73 -5.85 -17.56
N ASN A 13 -10.09 -4.71 -17.89
CA ASN A 13 -10.67 -3.37 -17.77
C ASN A 13 -11.10 -3.02 -16.33
N THR A 14 -10.49 -3.64 -15.32
CA THR A 14 -10.77 -3.34 -13.91
C THR A 14 -10.36 -1.91 -13.56
N PHE A 15 -9.30 -1.41 -14.20
CA PHE A 15 -8.63 -0.17 -13.84
C PHE A 15 -8.51 0.82 -15.01
N THR A 16 -8.19 0.36 -16.22
CA THR A 16 -7.87 1.22 -17.38
C THR A 16 -8.99 1.27 -18.43
N GLY A 17 -10.07 0.51 -18.24
CA GLY A 17 -11.39 0.84 -18.81
C GLY A 17 -11.54 0.83 -20.33
N GLN A 18 -11.01 -0.15 -21.09
CA GLN A 18 -11.30 -0.22 -22.54
C GLN A 18 -12.73 -0.67 -22.91
N GLU A 19 -13.60 -1.10 -21.96
CA GLU A 19 -15.02 -1.44 -22.24
C GLU A 19 -16.05 -0.98 -21.19
N SER A 20 -15.73 -0.09 -20.25
CA SER A 20 -16.69 0.34 -19.21
C SER A 20 -17.21 1.75 -19.42
N HIS A 21 -18.01 1.96 -20.48
CA HIS A 21 -18.76 3.20 -20.69
C HIS A 21 -19.76 3.54 -19.55
N LYS A 22 -19.97 2.68 -18.56
CA LYS A 22 -20.76 2.96 -17.36
C LYS A 22 -20.30 2.05 -16.21
N LYS A 23 -19.51 2.54 -15.27
CA LYS A 23 -19.45 2.00 -13.89
C LYS A 23 -18.76 3.01 -12.96
N GLU A 24 -19.61 3.72 -12.22
CA GLU A 24 -19.42 4.55 -11.03
C GLU A 24 -18.04 5.14 -10.72
N GLU A 25 -18.08 6.46 -10.54
CA GLU A 25 -17.08 7.44 -10.08
C GLU A 25 -16.56 7.17 -8.65
N THR A 26 -16.50 5.91 -8.23
CA THR A 26 -16.08 5.55 -6.88
C THR A 26 -14.56 5.55 -6.81
N LYS A 27 -14.00 6.67 -6.34
CA LYS A 27 -12.60 6.74 -5.91
C LYS A 27 -12.38 5.71 -4.80
N LEU A 28 -11.27 4.97 -4.88
CA LEU A 28 -10.93 3.93 -3.91
C LEU A 28 -10.07 4.52 -2.78
N PHE A 29 -10.06 3.87 -1.62
CA PHE A 29 -9.11 4.24 -0.56
C PHE A 29 -7.67 3.99 -1.03
N PRO A 30 -6.70 4.86 -0.70
CA PRO A 30 -6.85 6.19 -0.07
C PRO A 30 -7.12 7.33 -1.06
N TYR A 31 -7.16 7.06 -2.35
CA TYR A 31 -7.28 8.04 -3.44
C TYR A 31 -8.55 8.88 -3.42
N PHE A 32 -9.62 8.45 -2.73
CA PHE A 32 -10.80 9.30 -2.53
C PHE A 32 -10.53 10.56 -1.72
N LEU A 33 -9.42 10.61 -0.96
CA LEU A 33 -8.98 11.76 -0.20
C LEU A 33 -8.30 12.84 -1.06
N LEU A 34 -8.08 12.56 -2.35
CA LEU A 34 -7.24 13.37 -3.22
C LEU A 34 -8.03 13.94 -4.40
N ASP A 35 -7.56 15.08 -4.90
CA ASP A 35 -7.95 15.63 -6.19
C ASP A 35 -7.29 14.86 -7.35
N GLU A 36 -7.83 15.02 -8.57
CA GLU A 36 -7.33 14.29 -9.75
C GLU A 36 -5.91 14.72 -10.18
N ASP A 37 -5.51 15.94 -9.85
CA ASP A 37 -4.18 16.52 -10.12
C ASP A 37 -3.17 16.26 -9.00
N ALA A 38 -3.56 15.54 -7.95
CA ALA A 38 -2.68 15.16 -6.87
C ALA A 38 -1.50 14.30 -7.36
N LYS A 39 -0.31 14.56 -6.82
CA LYS A 39 0.90 13.77 -7.10
C LYS A 39 1.04 12.66 -6.08
N VAL A 40 1.08 11.42 -6.56
CA VAL A 40 1.04 10.22 -5.72
C VAL A 40 2.31 9.40 -5.89
N ALA A 41 2.99 9.05 -4.80
CA ALA A 41 4.03 8.03 -4.78
C ALA A 41 3.50 6.73 -4.19
N ILE A 42 3.61 5.62 -4.92
CA ILE A 42 3.25 4.27 -4.47
C ILE A 42 4.55 3.48 -4.29
N ILE A 43 4.93 3.21 -3.05
CA ILE A 43 6.20 2.57 -2.71
C ILE A 43 6.00 1.09 -2.43
N GLY A 44 6.58 0.23 -3.29
CA GLY A 44 6.29 -1.20 -3.32
C GLY A 44 5.11 -1.50 -4.24
N SER A 45 5.11 -0.95 -5.46
CA SER A 45 3.97 -1.03 -6.38
C SER A 45 3.67 -2.46 -6.88
N GLY A 46 4.67 -3.36 -6.88
CA GLY A 46 4.50 -4.79 -7.10
C GLY A 46 3.67 -5.15 -8.33
N GLY A 47 2.56 -5.87 -8.10
CA GLY A 47 1.62 -6.27 -9.15
C GLY A 47 0.81 -5.16 -9.80
N GLY A 48 0.96 -3.92 -9.35
CA GLY A 48 0.28 -2.76 -9.93
C GLY A 48 -1.15 -2.55 -9.44
N LYS A 49 -1.62 -3.30 -8.43
CA LYS A 49 -2.99 -3.14 -7.88
C LYS A 49 -3.29 -1.70 -7.51
N GLN A 50 -2.47 -1.12 -6.63
CA GLN A 50 -2.64 0.25 -6.16
C GLN A 50 -2.44 1.28 -7.26
N VAL A 51 -1.59 0.98 -8.26
CA VAL A 51 -1.43 1.82 -9.46
C VAL A 51 -2.75 1.85 -10.24
N GLY A 52 -3.38 0.69 -10.45
CA GLY A 52 -4.68 0.58 -11.07
C GLY A 52 -5.79 1.27 -10.27
N GLU A 53 -5.79 1.15 -8.95
CA GLU A 53 -6.74 1.84 -8.07
C GLU A 53 -6.59 3.38 -8.13
N ALA A 54 -5.36 3.87 -8.23
CA ALA A 54 -5.07 5.30 -8.43
C ALA A 54 -5.58 5.78 -9.81
N LEU A 55 -5.29 5.03 -10.88
CA LEU A 55 -5.76 5.30 -12.24
C LEU A 55 -7.29 5.33 -12.30
N ARG A 56 -7.95 4.34 -11.70
CA ARG A 56 -9.42 4.28 -11.58
C ARG A 56 -9.99 5.46 -10.81
N SER A 57 -9.23 5.99 -9.85
CA SER A 57 -9.57 7.20 -9.10
C SER A 57 -9.20 8.49 -9.83
N ARG A 58 -8.78 8.39 -11.10
CA ARG A 58 -8.44 9.48 -12.04
C ARG A 58 -7.25 10.33 -11.63
N ILE A 59 -6.34 9.77 -10.82
CA ILE A 59 -5.07 10.42 -10.50
C ILE A 59 -4.20 10.51 -11.76
N LYS A 60 -3.68 11.70 -12.05
CA LYS A 60 -2.95 11.99 -13.30
C LYS A 60 -1.43 11.95 -13.18
N ASP A 61 -0.89 11.93 -11.96
CA ASP A 61 0.56 11.93 -11.72
C ASP A 61 0.96 10.88 -10.68
N ILE A 62 1.22 9.66 -11.15
CA ILE A 62 1.47 8.47 -10.32
C ILE A 62 2.91 8.02 -10.46
N TYR A 63 3.65 8.01 -9.35
CA TYR A 63 5.01 7.49 -9.26
C TYR A 63 4.96 6.09 -8.66
N ALA A 64 5.13 5.06 -9.50
CA ALA A 64 5.16 3.67 -9.07
C ALA A 64 6.60 3.21 -8.83
N VAL A 65 6.92 2.88 -7.57
CA VAL A 65 8.29 2.53 -7.14
C VAL A 65 8.36 1.06 -6.75
N GLU A 66 9.27 0.32 -7.36
CA GLU A 66 9.44 -1.13 -7.13
C GLU A 66 10.92 -1.51 -7.07
N ILE A 67 11.28 -2.29 -6.05
CA ILE A 67 12.67 -2.70 -5.74
C ILE A 67 13.13 -3.90 -6.58
N ILE A 68 12.21 -4.59 -7.26
CA ILE A 68 12.51 -5.73 -8.14
C ILE A 68 12.24 -5.31 -9.60
N PRO A 69 13.26 -4.79 -10.32
CA PRO A 69 13.11 -4.32 -11.71
C PRO A 69 12.44 -5.34 -12.63
N GLU A 70 12.77 -6.62 -12.44
CA GLU A 70 12.28 -7.73 -13.27
C GLU A 70 10.76 -7.92 -13.16
N VAL A 71 10.16 -7.55 -12.02
CA VAL A 71 8.69 -7.55 -11.85
C VAL A 71 8.07 -6.54 -12.79
N ILE A 72 8.62 -5.33 -12.81
CA ILE A 72 8.14 -4.26 -13.68
C ILE A 72 8.38 -4.60 -15.14
N ASP A 73 9.56 -5.12 -15.50
CA ASP A 73 9.86 -5.52 -16.88
C ASP A 73 8.84 -6.50 -17.42
N VAL A 74 8.53 -7.54 -16.64
CA VAL A 74 7.55 -8.56 -17.05
C VAL A 74 6.14 -8.01 -17.10
N LEU A 75 5.75 -7.14 -16.16
CA LEU A 75 4.42 -6.54 -16.10
C LEU A 75 4.20 -5.41 -17.12
N GLN A 76 5.26 -4.80 -17.66
CA GLN A 76 5.17 -3.85 -18.77
C GLN A 76 5.10 -4.57 -20.13
N ASN A 77 5.72 -5.75 -20.25
CA ASN A 77 5.82 -6.50 -21.49
C ASN A 77 4.90 -7.72 -21.49
N GLU A 78 5.38 -8.90 -21.08
CA GLU A 78 4.70 -10.17 -21.32
C GLU A 78 3.37 -10.32 -20.57
N LEU A 79 3.28 -9.72 -19.37
CA LEU A 79 2.12 -9.86 -18.48
C LEU A 79 1.28 -8.58 -18.36
N ASN A 80 1.52 -7.57 -19.20
CA ASN A 80 0.79 -6.30 -19.13
C ASN A 80 -0.73 -6.49 -19.19
N TYR A 81 -1.18 -7.46 -19.97
CA TYR A 81 -2.58 -7.83 -20.11
C TYR A 81 -3.23 -8.27 -18.79
N TYR A 82 -2.49 -8.94 -17.90
CA TYR A 82 -3.02 -9.44 -16.62
C TYR A 82 -3.17 -8.34 -15.56
N VAL A 83 -2.43 -7.24 -15.72
CA VAL A 83 -2.46 -6.08 -14.83
C VAL A 83 -3.10 -4.87 -15.50
N ASP A 84 -3.96 -5.09 -16.50
CA ASP A 84 -4.69 -4.04 -17.21
C ASP A 84 -3.77 -2.93 -17.78
N ASN A 85 -2.56 -3.30 -18.18
CA ASN A 85 -1.56 -2.41 -18.75
C ASN A 85 -1.26 -1.16 -17.87
N VAL A 86 -1.43 -1.26 -16.55
CA VAL A 86 -1.34 -0.10 -15.63
C VAL A 86 0.02 0.59 -15.68
N TYR A 87 1.11 -0.16 -15.85
CA TYR A 87 2.48 0.39 -15.88
C TYR A 87 2.86 1.09 -17.18
N ASN A 88 2.02 1.03 -18.21
CA ASN A 88 2.24 1.69 -19.50
C ASN A 88 1.24 2.83 -19.74
N GLN A 89 0.44 3.19 -18.73
CA GLN A 89 -0.45 4.34 -18.81
C GLN A 89 0.35 5.65 -18.75
N PRO A 90 -0.04 6.70 -19.49
CA PRO A 90 0.71 7.96 -19.55
C PRO A 90 0.78 8.69 -18.20
N GLU A 91 -0.17 8.44 -17.29
CA GLU A 91 -0.21 8.99 -15.93
C GLU A 91 0.83 8.32 -15.00
N VAL A 92 1.43 7.20 -15.40
CA VAL A 92 2.29 6.37 -14.54
C VAL A 92 3.76 6.51 -14.92
N LYS A 93 4.55 7.00 -13.96
CA LYS A 93 6.01 7.07 -14.00
C LYS A 93 6.59 5.96 -13.14
N VAL A 94 7.42 5.13 -13.75
CA VAL A 94 7.93 3.90 -13.11
C VAL A 94 9.38 4.09 -12.66
N PHE A 95 9.64 3.75 -11.39
CA PHE A 95 10.95 3.84 -10.75
C PHE A 95 11.38 2.46 -10.23
N LYS A 96 12.37 1.87 -10.90
CA LYS A 96 12.92 0.55 -10.56
C LYS A 96 14.05 0.68 -9.54
N MET A 97 13.73 1.02 -8.30
CA MET A 97 14.69 1.26 -7.23
C MET A 97 14.08 1.02 -5.85
N ASP A 98 14.93 1.00 -4.83
CA ASP A 98 14.48 0.97 -3.44
C ASP A 98 13.64 2.21 -3.09
N GLY A 99 12.60 2.01 -2.29
CA GLY A 99 11.65 3.04 -1.91
C GLY A 99 12.24 4.17 -1.07
N ARG A 100 13.15 3.85 -0.14
CA ARG A 100 13.84 4.85 0.66
C ARG A 100 14.81 5.64 -0.22
N LYS A 101 15.55 4.94 -1.10
CA LYS A 101 16.41 5.58 -2.10
C LYS A 101 15.62 6.56 -2.97
N PHE A 102 14.45 6.13 -3.46
CA PHE A 102 13.56 6.99 -4.25
C PHE A 102 13.16 8.26 -3.49
N ILE A 103 12.71 8.15 -2.23
CA ILE A 103 12.35 9.31 -1.42
C ILE A 103 13.55 10.25 -1.23
N ASN A 104 14.74 9.72 -0.97
CA ASN A 104 15.93 10.51 -0.73
C ASN A 104 16.44 11.25 -1.99
N GLU A 105 16.39 10.59 -3.15
CA GLU A 105 16.88 11.14 -4.42
C GLU A 105 15.82 11.99 -5.16
N SER A 106 14.55 11.86 -4.78
CA SER A 106 13.46 12.61 -5.39
C SER A 106 13.59 14.11 -5.08
N LYS A 107 13.26 14.94 -6.08
CA LYS A 107 13.11 16.39 -5.89
C LYS A 107 11.65 16.82 -5.80
N GLU A 108 10.74 15.85 -5.91
CA GLU A 108 9.31 16.09 -5.96
C GLU A 108 8.70 16.24 -4.57
N LYS A 109 7.55 16.90 -4.50
CA LYS A 109 6.65 16.85 -3.35
C LYS A 109 5.37 16.11 -3.71
N PHE A 110 4.87 15.29 -2.80
CA PHE A 110 3.72 14.44 -3.01
C PHE A 110 2.54 14.87 -2.13
N ASP A 111 1.33 14.69 -2.64
CA ASP A 111 0.09 14.82 -1.88
C ASP A 111 -0.25 13.51 -1.16
N LEU A 112 0.22 12.39 -1.71
CA LEU A 112 0.13 11.07 -1.08
C LEU A 112 1.42 10.28 -1.27
N ILE A 113 1.95 9.76 -0.16
CA ILE A 113 2.90 8.65 -0.16
C ILE A 113 2.15 7.40 0.34
N HIS A 114 1.85 6.49 -0.56
CA HIS A 114 1.15 5.25 -0.28
C HIS A 114 2.15 4.09 -0.21
N ILE A 115 2.22 3.43 0.95
CA ILE A 115 3.01 2.23 1.20
C ILE A 115 2.02 1.06 1.36
N PRO A 116 1.63 0.40 0.27
CA PRO A 116 0.71 -0.73 0.34
C PRO A 116 1.34 -1.95 1.01
N HIS A 117 0.50 -2.96 1.23
CA HIS A 117 0.97 -4.27 1.66
C HIS A 117 1.90 -4.88 0.60
N THR A 118 3.18 -5.05 0.94
CA THR A 118 4.13 -5.79 0.12
C THR A 118 4.02 -7.28 0.42
N GLU A 119 3.46 -8.05 -0.51
CA GLU A 119 3.31 -9.51 -0.39
C GLU A 119 4.62 -10.29 -0.61
N SER A 120 5.66 -9.61 -1.12
CA SER A 120 6.90 -10.25 -1.53
C SER A 120 7.87 -10.47 -0.36
N THR A 121 8.06 -11.72 0.05
CA THR A 121 9.11 -12.10 1.02
C THR A 121 10.50 -11.71 0.51
N ILE A 122 10.71 -11.67 -0.81
CA ILE A 122 11.97 -11.22 -1.42
C ILE A 122 12.16 -9.72 -1.25
N SER A 123 11.11 -8.92 -1.40
CA SER A 123 11.17 -7.48 -1.11
C SER A 123 11.56 -7.26 0.35
N THR A 124 10.90 -7.97 1.27
CA THR A 124 11.23 -7.89 2.70
C THR A 124 12.67 -8.30 2.99
N LEU A 125 13.16 -9.38 2.37
CA LEU A 125 14.54 -9.83 2.53
C LEU A 125 15.54 -8.84 1.94
N LYS A 126 15.30 -8.28 0.75
CA LYS A 126 16.15 -7.24 0.15
C LYS A 126 16.25 -6.02 1.07
N SER A 127 15.11 -5.53 1.58
CA SER A 127 15.08 -4.41 2.53
C SER A 127 15.71 -4.74 3.89
N ALA A 128 15.71 -6.01 4.32
CA ALA A 128 16.35 -6.43 5.58
C ALA A 128 17.87 -6.62 5.44
N MET A 129 18.35 -7.05 4.26
CA MET A 129 19.77 -7.21 3.98
C MET A 129 20.48 -5.86 3.81
N GLU A 130 19.77 -4.83 3.35
CA GLU A 130 20.22 -3.44 3.35
C GLU A 130 19.52 -2.65 4.47
N VAL A 131 19.99 -2.77 5.70
CA VAL A 131 19.39 -2.10 6.88
C VAL A 131 19.25 -0.58 6.68
N SER A 132 20.16 0.04 5.93
CA SER A 132 20.09 1.46 5.53
C SER A 132 18.92 1.79 4.59
N SER A 133 18.31 0.80 3.94
CA SER A 133 17.20 0.93 2.99
C SER A 133 15.84 0.66 3.65
N PHE A 134 15.79 0.45 4.97
CA PHE A 134 14.55 0.11 5.65
C PHE A 134 13.57 1.30 5.71
N ILE A 135 12.44 1.15 5.01
CA ILE A 135 11.44 2.20 4.78
C ILE A 135 10.63 2.59 6.03
N PHE A 136 10.61 1.72 7.04
CA PHE A 136 9.86 1.94 8.28
C PHE A 136 10.76 2.36 9.45
N THR A 137 11.70 3.27 9.18
CA THR A 137 12.53 3.91 10.20
C THR A 137 12.06 5.33 10.49
N GLN A 138 12.42 5.87 11.66
CA GLN A 138 12.12 7.27 12.00
C GLN A 138 12.72 8.25 10.99
N ASP A 139 13.94 8.00 10.52
CA ASP A 139 14.60 8.83 9.51
C ASP A 139 13.82 8.77 8.18
N SER A 140 13.40 7.58 7.75
CA SER A 140 12.60 7.45 6.53
C SER A 140 11.26 8.19 6.64
N PHE A 141 10.58 8.13 7.80
CA PHE A 141 9.35 8.91 7.99
C PHE A 141 9.60 10.42 8.03
N LYS A 142 10.74 10.87 8.56
CA LYS A 142 11.15 12.27 8.51
C LYS A 142 11.40 12.72 7.07
N GLU A 143 12.15 11.93 6.30
CA GLU A 143 12.41 12.19 4.87
C GLU A 143 11.09 12.22 4.07
N MET A 144 10.17 11.28 4.31
CA MET A 144 8.83 11.31 3.70
C MET A 144 8.06 12.58 4.06
N ARG A 145 8.08 13.00 5.33
CA ARG A 145 7.45 14.25 5.76
C ARG A 145 7.99 15.46 5.01
N GLU A 146 9.30 15.52 4.82
CA GLU A 146 9.93 16.58 4.05
C GLU A 146 9.44 16.55 2.61
N HIS A 147 9.21 15.38 2.02
CA HIS A 147 8.70 15.18 0.65
C HIS A 147 7.18 15.27 0.49
N LEU A 148 6.42 15.57 1.53
CA LEU A 148 4.98 15.85 1.40
C LEU A 148 4.72 17.34 1.20
N ASN A 149 3.70 17.66 0.40
CA ASN A 149 3.05 18.96 0.41
C ASN A 149 2.39 19.22 1.78
N GLU A 150 2.12 20.48 2.10
CA GLU A 150 1.28 20.80 3.26
C GLU A 150 -0.13 20.22 3.06
N GLY A 151 -0.64 19.49 4.05
CA GLY A 151 -1.86 18.69 3.94
C GLY A 151 -1.66 17.32 3.28
N GLY A 152 -0.45 17.01 2.82
CA GLY A 152 -0.12 15.71 2.23
C GLY A 152 -0.16 14.56 3.24
N ILE A 153 -0.37 13.35 2.72
CA ILE A 153 -0.75 12.18 3.53
C ILE A 153 0.26 11.05 3.33
N ILE A 154 0.61 10.35 4.40
CA ILE A 154 1.21 9.01 4.33
C ILE A 154 0.11 7.99 4.65
N VAL A 155 -0.05 7.00 3.78
CA VAL A 155 -0.91 5.84 4.05
C VAL A 155 -0.07 4.58 4.05
N ILE A 156 -0.14 3.83 5.15
CA ILE A 156 0.55 2.56 5.32
C ILE A 156 -0.49 1.47 5.50
N GLU A 157 -0.49 0.49 4.60
CA GLU A 157 -1.36 -0.68 4.70
C GLU A 157 -0.53 -1.94 4.97
N LYS A 158 -0.98 -2.76 5.92
CA LYS A 158 -0.41 -4.10 6.16
C LYS A 158 -1.51 -5.13 6.25
N ASP A 159 -1.43 -6.16 5.41
CA ASP A 159 -2.20 -7.39 5.59
C ASP A 159 -1.56 -8.20 6.73
N LEU A 160 -2.36 -8.63 7.70
CA LEU A 160 -1.93 -9.40 8.87
C LEU A 160 -2.15 -10.91 8.67
N LYS A 161 -2.35 -11.37 7.42
CA LYS A 161 -2.36 -12.80 7.04
C LYS A 161 -1.12 -13.57 7.52
N ASP A 162 0.04 -12.93 7.68
CA ASP A 162 1.13 -13.54 8.45
C ASP A 162 0.97 -13.21 9.95
N VAL A 163 0.00 -13.91 10.55
CA VAL A 163 -0.42 -13.85 11.96
C VAL A 163 0.73 -14.07 12.95
N ARG A 164 1.93 -14.44 12.47
CA ARG A 164 3.11 -14.71 13.31
C ARG A 164 3.89 -13.44 13.65
N VAL A 165 3.82 -12.39 12.82
CA VAL A 165 4.77 -11.26 12.92
C VAL A 165 4.17 -10.03 13.62
N ASP A 166 2.88 -9.76 13.49
CA ASP A 166 2.27 -8.57 14.13
C ASP A 166 0.84 -8.74 14.69
N TYR A 167 0.46 -9.95 15.13
CA TYR A 167 -0.87 -10.20 15.72
C TYR A 167 -1.18 -9.37 16.97
N ARG A 168 -0.16 -8.81 17.63
CA ARG A 168 -0.29 -7.93 18.80
C ARG A 168 -0.30 -6.45 18.44
N GLY A 169 -0.17 -6.12 17.15
CA GLY A 169 -0.04 -4.75 16.65
C GLY A 169 1.18 -4.01 17.21
N ILE A 170 2.29 -4.73 17.46
CA ILE A 170 3.56 -4.16 17.89
C ILE A 170 4.14 -3.25 16.81
N THR A 171 4.27 -3.74 15.55
CA THR A 171 4.86 -2.93 14.49
C THR A 171 3.92 -1.80 14.09
N PHE A 172 2.61 -2.04 14.09
CA PHE A 172 1.60 -0.98 13.98
C PHE A 172 1.80 0.11 15.03
N LYS A 173 1.90 -0.24 16.33
CA LYS A 173 2.09 0.74 17.42
C LYS A 173 3.40 1.51 17.27
N GLN A 174 4.47 0.83 16.86
CA GLN A 174 5.77 1.48 16.63
C GLN A 174 5.65 2.54 15.53
N HIS A 175 5.13 2.17 14.36
CA HIS A 175 4.99 3.08 13.22
C HIS A 175 4.04 4.23 13.55
N TYR A 176 2.91 3.93 14.19
CA TYR A 176 1.95 4.93 14.65
C TYR A 176 2.61 5.94 15.61
N SER A 177 3.40 5.45 16.58
CA SER A 177 4.06 6.32 17.57
C SER A 177 5.17 7.16 16.95
N GLN A 178 5.92 6.60 15.99
CA GLN A 178 6.95 7.33 15.26
C GLN A 178 6.37 8.45 14.39
N LEU A 179 5.27 8.19 13.67
CA LEU A 179 4.59 9.22 12.88
C LEU A 179 4.04 10.33 13.79
N LYS A 180 3.43 9.98 14.94
CA LYS A 180 3.01 10.99 15.92
C LYS A 180 4.16 11.81 16.49
N SER A 181 5.28 11.19 16.83
CA SER A 181 6.43 11.92 17.39
C SER A 181 7.08 12.88 16.39
N LEU A 182 6.90 12.64 15.09
CA LEU A 182 7.31 13.52 13.99
C LEU A 182 6.28 14.62 13.66
N GLY A 183 5.22 14.78 14.45
CA GLY A 183 4.24 15.85 14.31
C GLY A 183 3.23 15.63 13.17
N PHE A 184 2.96 14.37 12.81
CA PHE A 184 1.82 14.04 11.95
C PHE A 184 0.52 13.95 12.74
N ASP A 185 -0.58 14.48 12.19
CA ASP A 185 -1.91 14.13 12.67
C ASP A 185 -2.25 12.71 12.20
N THR A 186 -2.22 11.75 13.12
CA THR A 186 -2.11 10.32 12.81
C THR A 186 -3.29 9.52 13.32
N TYR A 187 -3.93 8.79 12.39
CA TYR A 187 -5.06 7.89 12.60
C TYR A 187 -4.64 6.46 12.30
N GLY A 188 -5.15 5.51 13.06
CA GLY A 188 -4.78 4.11 12.94
C GLY A 188 -5.99 3.21 13.09
N PHE A 189 -6.15 2.27 12.16
CA PHE A 189 -7.26 1.33 12.10
C PHE A 189 -6.72 -0.09 12.09
N LEU A 190 -7.31 -0.94 12.93
CA LEU A 190 -7.08 -2.38 12.91
C LEU A 190 -8.39 -3.03 12.45
N TYR A 191 -8.34 -3.88 11.44
CA TYR A 191 -9.54 -4.55 10.90
C TYR A 191 -9.40 -6.07 10.92
N ARG A 192 -10.54 -6.76 10.90
CA ARG A 192 -10.68 -8.23 10.91
C ARG A 192 -11.46 -8.67 9.68
N THR A 193 -11.00 -9.70 8.97
CA THR A 193 -11.78 -10.37 7.92
C THR A 193 -12.37 -11.62 8.54
N TYR A 194 -13.69 -11.64 8.72
CA TYR A 194 -14.42 -12.87 9.01
C TYR A 194 -14.51 -13.68 7.73
N PHE A 195 -13.75 -14.77 7.61
CA PHE A 195 -13.98 -15.80 6.60
C PHE A 195 -14.21 -17.14 7.29
N GLN A 196 -15.36 -17.32 7.95
CA GLN A 196 -16.03 -18.62 8.07
C GLN A 196 -17.54 -18.42 8.13
N ASP A 197 -18.26 -19.20 7.31
CA ASP A 197 -19.71 -19.31 7.29
C ASP A 197 -20.25 -19.63 8.70
N LEU A 198 -20.93 -18.66 9.32
CA LEU A 198 -21.40 -18.71 10.71
C LEU A 198 -22.56 -19.70 10.95
N SER A 199 -23.08 -20.34 9.90
CA SER A 199 -24.16 -21.33 10.02
C SER A 199 -23.73 -22.67 10.64
N LYS A 200 -22.43 -22.88 10.90
CA LYS A 200 -21.86 -24.18 11.31
C LYS A 200 -21.17 -24.23 12.68
N ALA A 201 -21.13 -23.15 13.46
CA ALA A 201 -20.42 -23.16 14.75
C ALA A 201 -21.24 -23.83 15.88
N LYS A 202 -20.72 -24.93 16.45
CA LYS A 202 -21.18 -25.53 17.73
C LYS A 202 -20.08 -25.40 18.78
N VAL A 203 -20.46 -25.20 20.04
CA VAL A 203 -19.55 -25.07 21.20
C VAL A 203 -19.61 -26.34 22.05
N GLU A 204 -18.46 -26.95 22.35
CA GLU A 204 -18.36 -27.99 23.39
C GLU A 204 -17.06 -27.90 24.23
N ASN A 205 -17.26 -28.02 25.55
CA ASN A 205 -16.39 -28.63 26.57
C ASN A 205 -14.91 -28.25 26.68
N ASN A 206 -14.64 -27.18 27.45
CA ASN A 206 -13.50 -27.01 28.37
C ASN A 206 -12.10 -27.54 27.94
N TYR A 207 -11.78 -27.47 26.66
CA TYR A 207 -10.41 -27.44 26.14
C TYR A 207 -10.02 -25.96 25.95
N ILE A 208 -8.78 -25.57 26.26
CA ILE A 208 -8.29 -24.26 25.82
C ILE A 208 -8.11 -24.34 24.31
N ASP A 209 -9.14 -23.93 23.58
CA ASP A 209 -9.14 -23.97 22.13
C ASP A 209 -8.25 -22.85 21.56
N ARG A 210 -7.08 -23.23 21.03
CA ARG A 210 -6.22 -22.34 20.24
C ARG A 210 -6.88 -21.88 18.94
N ASN A 211 -8.06 -22.38 18.58
CA ASN A 211 -8.77 -22.03 17.36
C ASN A 211 -9.64 -20.76 17.45
N ASN A 212 -9.67 -20.08 18.61
CA ASN A 212 -10.31 -18.76 18.75
C ASN A 212 -9.29 -17.62 18.89
N ILE A 213 -8.16 -17.70 18.17
CA ILE A 213 -7.38 -16.51 17.85
C ILE A 213 -8.30 -15.63 17.01
N SER A 214 -8.75 -14.53 17.59
CA SER A 214 -9.39 -13.49 16.80
C SER A 214 -8.32 -12.86 15.91
N ILE A 215 -8.17 -13.39 14.69
CA ILE A 215 -7.14 -12.99 13.74
C ILE A 215 -7.43 -11.55 13.31
N LEU A 216 -6.55 -10.62 13.69
CA LEU A 216 -6.46 -9.32 13.01
C LEU A 216 -6.13 -9.61 11.54
N ALA A 217 -6.87 -8.99 10.63
CA ALA A 217 -6.68 -9.18 9.20
C ALA A 217 -5.81 -8.12 8.57
N GLY A 218 -5.72 -6.94 9.17
CA GLY A 218 -4.83 -5.92 8.68
C GLY A 218 -4.81 -4.68 9.54
N SER A 219 -3.91 -3.77 9.18
CA SER A 219 -3.81 -2.46 9.78
C SER A 219 -3.62 -1.39 8.72
N ILE A 220 -4.23 -0.23 8.95
CA ILE A 220 -4.04 0.97 8.15
C ILE A 220 -3.59 2.09 9.07
N ILE A 221 -2.53 2.81 8.70
CA ILE A 221 -2.13 4.07 9.34
C ILE A 221 -2.27 5.18 8.31
N ILE A 222 -2.93 6.27 8.70
CA ILE A 222 -3.08 7.49 7.90
C ILE A 222 -2.42 8.61 8.70
N ALA A 223 -1.44 9.30 8.11
CA ALA A 223 -0.68 10.34 8.78
C ALA A 223 -0.62 11.61 7.92
N TYR A 224 -1.23 12.70 8.41
CA TYR A 224 -1.29 13.98 7.70
C TYR A 224 -0.15 14.91 8.12
N LYS A 225 0.47 15.56 7.14
CA LYS A 225 1.38 16.67 7.37
C LYS A 225 0.56 17.94 7.62
N GLY A 226 0.40 18.29 8.88
CA GLY A 226 -0.49 19.37 9.32
C GLY A 226 -1.83 18.83 9.82
N GLU A 227 -2.79 19.73 10.07
CA GLU A 227 -4.14 19.36 10.48
C GLU A 227 -5.00 19.00 9.26
N ILE A 228 -5.91 18.03 9.40
CA ILE A 228 -6.92 17.74 8.38
C ILE A 228 -7.72 19.03 8.13
N LYS A 229 -7.71 19.53 6.88
CA LYS A 229 -8.71 20.49 6.44
C LYS A 229 -10.06 19.79 6.47
N LYS A 230 -10.84 20.00 7.53
CA LYS A 230 -12.23 19.54 7.60
C LYS A 230 -13.00 20.15 6.42
N GLY A 231 -13.34 19.32 5.44
CA GLY A 231 -14.18 19.63 4.29
C GLY A 231 -15.28 18.59 4.20
#